data_AF-A0A7K1FER6-F1
#
_entry.id   AF-A0A7K1FER6-F1
#
_cell.length_a   1.000
_cell.length_b   1.000
_cell.length_c   1.000
_cell.angle_alpha   90.00
_cell.angle_beta   90.00
_cell.angle_gamma   90.00
#
_symmetry.space_group_name_H-M   'P 1'
#
loop_
_entity.id
_entity.type
_entity.pdbx_description
1 polymer ?
#
loop_
_entity_poly.entity_id
_entity_poly.type
_entity_poly.pdbx_seq_one_letter_code
_entity_poly.pdbx_strand_id
1 'polypeptide(L)'
;MILYHVGCAVADLDRSMRDVGSALGLDWSPVRERPVPGGRARVVYSLGGPTHVELLEGSPGTPWHVSGAPVHHHMGYWTDDLAAETARLLALGFRLEHDLGHVRYLCSDAAPRIELVSTAAAPELARLYGLTAPG
;
A
#
# COMPACT_ATOMS: atom_id res chain seq x y z
N MET A 1 7.26 -14.25 0.43
CA MET A 1 6.57 -12.98 0.70
C MET A 1 6.32 -12.81 2.20
N ILE A 2 6.48 -11.59 2.75
CA ILE A 2 6.21 -11.25 4.17
C ILE A 2 5.21 -10.08 4.19
N LEU A 3 4.14 -10.17 4.99
CA LEU A 3 3.13 -9.10 5.09
C LEU A 3 3.76 -7.83 5.65
N TYR A 4 3.75 -6.78 4.83
CA TYR A 4 4.36 -5.48 5.07
C TYR A 4 3.32 -4.47 5.56
N HIS A 5 2.19 -4.34 4.88
CA HIS A 5 1.13 -3.41 5.30
C HIS A 5 -0.25 -3.83 4.81
N VAL A 6 -1.27 -3.20 5.39
CA VAL A 6 -2.65 -3.24 4.90
C VAL A 6 -3.03 -1.83 4.49
N GLY A 7 -3.34 -1.66 3.19
CA GLY A 7 -3.68 -0.37 2.61
C GLY A 7 -5.17 -0.14 2.49
N CYS A 8 -5.63 1.02 2.95
CA CYS A 8 -7.02 1.45 2.91
C CYS A 8 -7.15 2.77 2.17
N ALA A 9 -7.95 2.78 1.10
CA ALA A 9 -8.32 4.00 0.41
C ALA A 9 -9.38 4.76 1.21
N VAL A 10 -9.17 6.05 1.41
CA VAL A 10 -10.03 6.92 2.22
C VAL A 10 -10.40 8.20 1.47
N ALA A 11 -11.59 8.73 1.77
CA ALA A 11 -12.10 9.94 1.12
C ALA A 11 -11.54 11.23 1.73
N ASP A 12 -11.01 11.15 2.96
CA ASP A 12 -10.41 12.26 3.70
C ASP A 12 -9.27 11.68 4.56
N LEU A 13 -8.02 11.93 4.16
CA LEU A 13 -6.85 11.37 4.84
C LEU A 13 -6.71 11.92 6.26
N ASP A 14 -6.91 13.22 6.45
CA ASP A 14 -6.68 13.88 7.74
C ASP A 14 -7.70 13.42 8.78
N ARG A 15 -8.97 13.25 8.37
CA ARG A 15 -9.99 12.65 9.22
C ARG A 15 -9.67 11.20 9.54
N SER A 16 -9.29 10.40 8.54
CA SER A 16 -9.00 8.98 8.74
C SER A 16 -7.80 8.75 9.65
N MET A 17 -6.74 9.56 9.52
CA MET A 17 -5.59 9.53 10.44
C MET A 17 -6.00 9.80 11.88
N ARG A 18 -6.88 10.78 12.13
CA ARG A 18 -7.40 11.06 13.48
C ARG A 18 -8.24 9.90 14.01
N ASP A 19 -9.23 9.47 13.25
CA ASP A 19 -10.21 8.48 13.69
C ASP A 19 -9.56 7.10 13.90
N VAL A 20 -8.79 6.62 12.91
CA VAL A 20 -8.09 5.32 12.97
C VAL A 20 -6.94 5.38 13.97
N GLY A 21 -6.17 6.47 13.99
CA GLY A 21 -5.06 6.66 14.93
C GLY A 21 -5.54 6.60 16.38
N SER A 22 -6.62 7.30 16.69
CA SER A 22 -7.22 7.28 18.03
C SER A 22 -7.83 5.91 18.37
N ALA A 23 -8.49 5.23 17.43
CA ALA A 23 -9.16 3.96 17.68
C ALA A 23 -8.18 2.81 17.92
N LEU A 24 -7.03 2.83 17.24
CA LEU A 24 -6.05 1.74 17.24
C LEU A 24 -4.77 2.06 18.02
N GLY A 25 -4.63 3.29 18.53
CA GLY A 25 -3.42 3.74 19.22
C GLY A 25 -2.20 3.85 18.30
N LEU A 26 -2.40 4.34 17.08
CA LEU A 26 -1.35 4.44 16.07
C LEU A 26 -0.83 5.88 15.96
N ASP A 27 0.50 5.99 15.86
CA ASP A 27 1.17 7.19 15.37
C ASP A 27 1.44 7.08 13.87
N TRP A 28 1.61 8.22 13.20
CA TRP A 28 1.71 8.28 11.75
C TRP A 28 3.06 8.83 11.28
N SER A 29 3.55 8.33 10.15
CA SER A 29 4.63 8.98 9.41
C SER A 29 4.19 10.37 8.92
N PRO A 30 5.11 11.23 8.45
CA PRO A 30 4.72 12.41 7.69
C PRO A 30 3.88 12.03 6.47
N VAL A 31 2.84 12.82 6.18
CA VAL A 31 2.06 12.68 4.94
C VAL A 31 2.95 13.01 3.74
N ARG A 32 2.85 12.19 2.69
CA ARG A 32 3.52 12.42 1.42
C ARG A 32 2.52 12.45 0.29
N GLU A 33 2.77 13.33 -0.68
CA GLU A 33 2.11 13.24 -1.97
C GLU A 33 3.02 12.56 -2.99
N ARG A 34 2.43 11.69 -3.82
CA ARG A 34 3.13 11.03 -4.92
C ARG A 34 2.29 11.04 -6.20
N PRO A 35 2.93 11.09 -7.38
CA PRO A 35 2.23 10.87 -8.64
C PRO A 35 1.76 9.41 -8.71
N VAL A 36 0.56 9.20 -9.27
CA VAL A 36 -0.02 7.88 -9.52
C VAL A 36 -0.66 7.87 -10.91
N PRO A 37 -0.93 6.69 -11.52
CA PRO A 37 -1.70 6.61 -12.75
C PRO A 37 -2.99 7.46 -12.68
N GLY A 38 -3.11 8.43 -13.58
CA GLY A 38 -4.28 9.32 -13.68
C GLY A 38 -4.32 10.51 -12.70
N GLY A 39 -3.32 10.72 -11.82
CA GLY A 39 -3.36 11.85 -10.89
C GLY A 39 -2.31 11.82 -9.78
N ARG A 40 -2.74 12.18 -8.56
CA ARG A 40 -1.90 12.20 -7.35
C ARG A 40 -2.60 11.47 -6.21
N ALA A 41 -1.82 10.96 -5.27
CA ALA A 41 -2.33 10.42 -4.02
C ALA A 41 -1.55 11.00 -2.84
N ARG A 42 -2.26 11.28 -1.75
CA ARG A 42 -1.67 11.51 -0.42
C ARG A 42 -1.57 10.17 0.29
N VAL A 43 -0.44 9.89 0.94
CA VAL A 43 -0.17 8.59 1.56
C VAL A 43 0.50 8.79 2.92
N VAL A 44 0.15 7.93 3.87
CA VAL A 44 0.75 7.85 5.20
C VAL A 44 0.77 6.40 5.68
N TYR A 45 1.75 6.06 6.52
CA TYR A 45 1.83 4.76 7.17
C TYR A 45 1.86 4.89 8.69
N SER A 46 1.29 3.91 9.39
CA SER A 46 1.42 3.83 10.84
C SER A 46 2.85 3.48 11.25
N LEU A 47 3.31 4.06 12.35
CA LEU A 47 4.62 3.78 12.94
C LEU A 47 4.55 2.61 13.92
N GLY A 48 5.69 1.93 14.10
CA GLY A 48 5.82 0.78 15.00
C GLY A 48 5.33 -0.54 14.41
N GLY A 49 5.73 -1.64 15.05
CA GLY A 49 5.45 -3.01 14.61
C GLY A 49 6.15 -3.41 13.30
N PRO A 50 6.09 -4.70 12.91
CA PRO A 50 6.64 -5.18 11.64
C PRO A 50 5.65 -5.08 10.47
N THR A 51 4.38 -4.78 10.74
CA THR A 51 3.31 -4.62 9.74
C THR A 51 2.58 -3.31 9.97
N HIS A 52 2.35 -2.54 8.91
CA HIS A 52 1.84 -1.18 8.99
C HIS A 52 0.40 -1.05 8.46
N VAL A 53 -0.33 -0.05 8.93
CA VAL A 53 -1.56 0.43 8.29
C VAL A 53 -1.15 1.55 7.34
N GLU A 54 -1.54 1.44 6.08
CA GLU A 54 -1.40 2.51 5.09
C GLU A 54 -2.76 3.15 4.85
N LEU A 55 -2.82 4.48 4.93
CA LEU A 55 -3.98 5.25 4.49
C LEU A 55 -3.59 6.07 3.26
N LEU A 56 -4.49 6.08 2.29
CA LEU A 56 -4.25 6.73 1.00
C LEU A 56 -5.51 7.43 0.49
N GLU A 57 -5.33 8.64 -0.02
CA GLU A 57 -6.39 9.50 -0.57
C GLU A 57 -6.01 9.86 -2.00
N GLY A 58 -6.68 9.23 -2.97
CA GLY A 58 -6.48 9.46 -4.40
C GLY A 58 -7.37 10.57 -4.96
N SER A 59 -6.81 11.40 -5.84
CA SER A 59 -7.59 12.41 -6.57
C SER A 59 -8.63 11.75 -7.49
N PRO A 60 -9.76 12.43 -7.81
CA PRO A 60 -10.77 11.91 -8.73
C PRO A 60 -10.18 11.35 -10.03
N GLY A 61 -10.65 10.18 -10.45
CA GLY A 61 -10.17 9.49 -11.65
C GLY A 61 -8.95 8.58 -11.45
N THR A 62 -8.37 8.54 -10.24
CA THR A 62 -7.31 7.58 -9.89
C THR A 62 -7.88 6.25 -9.39
N PRO A 63 -7.15 5.13 -9.50
CA PRO A 63 -7.53 3.84 -8.92
C PRO A 63 -7.75 3.88 -7.39
N TRP A 64 -7.14 4.87 -6.72
CA TRP A 64 -7.21 5.07 -5.28
C TRP A 64 -8.29 6.07 -4.85
N HIS A 65 -9.08 6.59 -5.79
CA HIS A 65 -10.17 7.51 -5.47
C HIS A 65 -11.36 6.77 -4.87
N VAL A 66 -11.78 7.20 -3.68
CA VAL A 66 -13.03 6.75 -3.05
C VAL A 66 -13.87 7.96 -2.67
N SER A 67 -15.17 7.93 -2.97
CA SER A 67 -16.12 9.00 -2.65
C SER A 67 -17.04 8.66 -1.47
N GLY A 68 -16.85 7.50 -0.85
CA GLY A 68 -17.72 6.95 0.20
C GLY A 68 -16.95 6.33 1.36
N ALA A 69 -17.46 5.22 1.91
CA ALA A 69 -16.81 4.51 3.02
C ALA A 69 -15.37 4.07 2.65
N PRO A 70 -14.45 3.98 3.62
CA PRO A 70 -13.13 3.44 3.39
C PRO A 70 -13.21 2.05 2.75
N VAL A 71 -12.36 1.81 1.76
CA VAL A 71 -12.29 0.51 1.09
C VAL A 71 -10.93 -0.09 1.38
N HIS A 72 -10.93 -1.35 1.85
CA HIS A 72 -9.71 -2.14 1.89
C HIS A 72 -9.15 -2.22 0.47
N HIS A 73 -8.01 -1.60 0.25
CA HIS A 73 -7.46 -1.40 -1.08
C HIS A 73 -6.53 -2.53 -1.48
N HIS A 74 -5.68 -2.99 -0.56
CA HIS A 74 -4.71 -4.07 -0.81
C HIS A 74 -3.99 -4.53 0.47
N MET A 75 -3.33 -5.68 0.37
CA MET A 75 -2.30 -6.12 1.32
C MET A 75 -0.93 -6.05 0.65
N GLY A 76 0.00 -5.31 1.24
CA GLY A 76 1.38 -5.17 0.78
C GLY A 76 2.28 -6.28 1.32
N TYR A 77 3.13 -6.85 0.47
CA TYR A 77 4.07 -7.90 0.83
C TYR A 77 5.47 -7.62 0.30
N TRP A 78 6.48 -7.74 1.17
CA TRP A 78 7.88 -7.71 0.76
C TRP A 78 8.27 -8.99 0.01
N THR A 79 9.11 -8.83 -1.01
CA THR A 79 9.77 -9.94 -1.73
C THR A 79 11.15 -9.52 -2.26
N ASP A 80 12.11 -10.45 -2.21
CA ASP A 80 13.43 -10.27 -2.83
C ASP A 80 13.38 -10.54 -4.34
N ASP A 81 12.43 -11.36 -4.78
CA ASP A 81 12.24 -11.70 -6.19
C ASP A 81 10.83 -11.31 -6.64
N LEU A 82 10.74 -10.09 -7.19
CA LEU A 82 9.49 -9.54 -7.68
C LEU A 82 8.99 -10.31 -8.91
N ALA A 83 9.90 -10.80 -9.77
CA ALA A 83 9.54 -11.50 -10.99
C ALA A 83 8.99 -12.91 -10.69
N ALA A 84 9.69 -13.69 -9.87
CA ALA A 84 9.26 -15.03 -9.48
C ALA A 84 7.92 -14.98 -8.73
N GLU A 85 7.73 -14.03 -7.82
CA GLU A 85 6.50 -13.96 -7.04
C GLU A 85 5.31 -13.47 -7.88
N THR A 86 5.54 -12.56 -8.84
CA THR A 86 4.54 -12.21 -9.85
C THR A 86 4.12 -13.45 -10.64
N ALA A 87 5.08 -14.21 -11.16
CA ALA A 87 4.80 -15.42 -11.94
C ALA A 87 4.04 -16.48 -11.13
N ARG A 88 4.41 -16.66 -9.85
CA ARG A 88 3.72 -17.58 -8.94
C ARG A 88 2.25 -17.19 -8.74
N LEU A 89 1.96 -15.91 -8.51
CA LEU A 89 0.58 -15.43 -8.34
C LEU A 89 -0.23 -15.53 -9.64
N LEU A 90 0.37 -15.23 -10.80
CA LEU A 90 -0.27 -15.43 -12.10
C LEU A 90 -0.65 -16.91 -12.32
N ALA A 91 0.23 -17.85 -11.96
CA ALA A 91 -0.05 -19.27 -12.04
C ALA A 91 -1.20 -19.73 -11.11
N LEU A 92 -1.48 -18.96 -10.05
CA LEU A 92 -2.61 -19.17 -9.14
C LEU A 92 -3.90 -18.46 -9.59
N GLY A 93 -3.90 -17.83 -10.77
CA GLY A 93 -5.08 -17.19 -11.34
C GLY A 93 -5.27 -15.71 -10.97
N PHE A 94 -4.27 -15.09 -10.33
CA PHE A 94 -4.25 -13.62 -10.19
C PHE A 94 -3.95 -12.96 -11.55
N ARG A 95 -4.30 -11.69 -11.66
CA ARG A 95 -4.04 -10.84 -12.84
C ARG A 95 -3.18 -9.65 -12.44
N LEU A 96 -2.20 -9.30 -13.27
CA LEU A 96 -1.41 -8.09 -13.07
C LEU A 96 -2.26 -6.86 -13.42
N GLU A 97 -2.46 -5.97 -12.46
CA GLU A 97 -3.25 -4.75 -12.62
C GLU A 97 -2.33 -3.56 -12.95
N HIS A 98 -1.25 -3.39 -12.17
CA HIS A 98 -0.27 -2.32 -12.37
C HIS A 98 1.16 -2.82 -12.13
N ASP A 99 2.10 -2.36 -12.96
CA ASP A 99 3.55 -2.47 -12.73
C ASP A 99 4.13 -1.05 -12.61
N LEU A 100 4.68 -0.76 -11.44
CA LEU A 100 5.25 0.54 -11.06
C LEU A 100 6.76 0.42 -10.79
N GLY A 101 7.43 -0.58 -11.37
CA GLY A 101 8.88 -0.80 -11.22
C GLY A 101 9.20 -1.68 -10.02
N HIS A 102 9.46 -1.08 -8.85
CA HIS A 102 9.71 -1.83 -7.61
C HIS A 102 8.44 -2.38 -6.95
N VAL A 103 7.27 -2.01 -7.49
CA VAL A 103 5.96 -2.32 -6.92
C VAL A 103 5.06 -2.89 -8.01
N ARG A 104 4.32 -3.96 -7.71
CA ARG A 104 3.32 -4.55 -8.61
C ARG A 104 2.02 -4.83 -7.87
N TYR A 105 0.91 -4.43 -8.47
CA TYR A 105 -0.42 -4.75 -7.98
C TYR A 105 -1.01 -5.91 -8.76
N LEU A 106 -1.49 -6.92 -8.02
CA LEU A 106 -2.18 -8.08 -8.56
C LEU A 106 -3.56 -8.22 -7.93
N CYS A 107 -4.56 -8.55 -8.74
CA CYS A 107 -5.94 -8.72 -8.30
C CYS A 107 -6.47 -10.12 -8.65
N SER A 108 -7.52 -10.52 -7.94
CA SER A 108 -8.31 -11.69 -8.24
C SER A 108 -9.76 -11.44 -7.80
N ASP A 109 -10.69 -12.28 -8.25
CA ASP A 109 -12.10 -12.15 -7.86
C ASP A 109 -12.41 -12.83 -6.51
N ALA A 110 -11.45 -13.60 -5.97
CA ALA A 110 -11.64 -14.44 -4.79
C ALA A 110 -10.74 -14.07 -3.60
N ALA A 111 -9.79 -13.16 -3.77
CA ALA A 111 -8.84 -12.73 -2.73
C ALA A 111 -8.63 -11.22 -2.77
N PRO A 112 -8.23 -10.60 -1.64
CA PRO A 112 -7.88 -9.19 -1.63
C PRO A 112 -6.75 -8.88 -2.61
N ARG A 113 -6.74 -7.66 -3.15
CA ARG A 113 -5.63 -7.18 -3.98
C ARG A 113 -4.31 -7.31 -3.23
N ILE A 114 -3.28 -7.80 -3.92
CA ILE A 114 -1.93 -7.96 -3.40
C ILE A 114 -1.05 -6.89 -4.03
N GLU A 115 -0.28 -6.18 -3.21
CA GLU A 115 0.83 -5.36 -3.67
C GLU A 115 2.14 -6.09 -3.33
N LEU A 116 2.92 -6.43 -4.34
CA LEU A 116 4.28 -6.92 -4.15
C LEU A 116 5.23 -5.74 -4.15
N VAL A 117 6.06 -5.65 -3.10
CA VAL A 117 7.07 -4.60 -2.92
C VAL A 117 8.44 -5.25 -2.90
N SER A 118 9.31 -4.86 -3.83
CA SER A 118 10.69 -5.35 -3.87
C SER A 118 11.48 -4.82 -2.67
N THR A 119 12.24 -5.68 -1.98
CA THR A 119 13.14 -5.27 -0.89
C THR A 119 14.20 -4.26 -1.31
N ALA A 120 14.48 -4.13 -2.62
CA ALA A 120 15.31 -3.06 -3.16
C ALA A 120 14.77 -1.65 -2.89
N ALA A 121 13.45 -1.49 -2.67
CA ALA A 121 12.83 -0.20 -2.32
C ALA A 121 12.98 0.16 -0.83
N ALA A 122 13.46 -0.75 0.02
CA ALA A 122 13.51 -0.56 1.46
C ALA A 122 14.32 0.68 1.91
N PRO A 123 15.50 1.00 1.35
CA PRO A 123 16.25 2.19 1.77
C PRO A 123 15.48 3.49 1.50
N GLU A 124 14.76 3.55 0.38
CA GLU A 124 13.96 4.73 0.03
C GLU A 124 12.72 4.85 0.93
N LEU A 125 12.01 3.74 1.16
CA LEU A 125 10.85 3.72 2.05
C LEU A 125 11.22 4.03 3.51
N ALA A 126 12.40 3.61 3.97
CA ALA A 126 12.97 3.99 5.25
C ALA A 126 13.21 5.50 5.34
N ARG A 127 13.81 6.09 4.30
CA ARG A 127 14.06 7.54 4.24
C ARG A 127 12.76 8.35 4.21
N LEU A 128 11.77 7.90 3.46
CA LEU A 128 10.55 8.67 3.22
C LEU A 128 9.53 8.56 4.35
N TYR A 129 9.40 7.36 4.92
CA TYR A 129 8.32 6.99 5.85
C TYR A 129 8.82 6.38 7.17
N GLY A 130 10.11 6.11 7.32
CA GLY A 130 10.67 5.43 8.50
C GLY A 130 10.44 3.91 8.52
N LEU A 131 10.11 3.32 7.37
CA LEU A 131 9.73 1.91 7.23
C LEU A 131 10.91 1.06 6.76
N THR A 132 11.24 0.00 7.49
CA THR A 132 12.33 -0.91 7.13
C THR A 132 11.78 -2.23 6.62
N ALA A 133 12.44 -2.82 5.62
CA ALA A 133 12.16 -4.21 5.27
C ALA A 133 12.53 -5.13 6.47
N PRO A 134 11.86 -6.29 6.60
CA PRO A 134 12.29 -7.32 7.53
C PRO A 134 13.73 -7.76 7.18
N GLY A 135 14.53 -7.99 8.23
CA GLY A 135 15.90 -8.47 8.12
C GLY A 135 16.01 -9.99 7.91
#